data_AF-A0A4Y9QKF4-F1
#
_entry.id   AF-A0A4Y9QKF4-F1
#
_cell.length_a   1.000
_cell.length_b   1.000
_cell.length_c   1.000
_cell.angle_alpha   90.00
_cell.angle_beta   90.00
_cell.angle_gamma   90.00
#
_symmetry.space_group_name_H-M   'P 1'
#
loop_
_entity.id
_entity.type
_entity.pdbx_description
1 polymer ?
#
loop_
_entity_poly.entity_id
_entity_poly.type
_entity_poly.pdbx_seq_one_letter_code
_entity_poly.pdbx_strand_id
1 'polypeptide(L)' 'MTEDRIRRFDEPRPVEVLHDGEWVPAMQDGWVRWPDGDWYASVSYVLEHDWGRGRYVTSVPADEVRPVG' A
#
# COMPACT_ATOMS: atom_id res chain seq x y z
N MET A 1 -20.13 0.29 -16.51
CA MET A 1 -18.97 1.20 -16.53
C MET A 1 -18.38 1.16 -15.12
N THR A 2 -17.25 0.49 -14.96
CA THR A 2 -16.70 0.03 -13.66
C THR A 2 -15.60 0.98 -13.18
N GLU A 3 -15.73 2.28 -13.47
CA GLU A 3 -14.58 3.20 -13.52
C GLU A 3 -14.25 3.89 -12.19
N ASP A 4 -15.10 3.86 -11.15
CA ASP A 4 -14.80 4.54 -9.86
C ASP A 4 -14.17 3.61 -8.80
N ARG A 5 -13.49 2.53 -9.20
CA ARG A 5 -12.85 1.61 -8.23
C ARG A 5 -11.38 1.91 -7.97
N ILE A 6 -10.75 2.79 -8.73
CA ILE A 6 -9.31 3.07 -8.59
C ILE A 6 -9.10 4.58 -8.65
N ARG A 7 -8.37 5.11 -7.67
CA ARG A 7 -7.88 6.50 -7.63
C ARG A 7 -6.36 6.47 -7.64
N ARG A 8 -5.75 6.58 -8.83
CA ARG A 8 -4.30 6.62 -8.97
C ARG A 8 -3.75 7.99 -8.67
N PHE A 9 -2.55 8.04 -8.13
CA PHE A 9 -1.75 9.25 -8.08
C PHE A 9 -0.93 9.40 -9.36
N ASP A 10 -0.59 10.63 -9.71
CA ASP A 10 0.32 10.91 -10.84
C ASP A 10 1.72 10.33 -10.59
N GLU A 11 2.17 10.37 -9.33
CA GLU A 11 3.46 9.82 -8.89
C GLU A 11 3.30 9.03 -7.58
N PRO A 12 3.99 7.89 -7.42
CA PRO A 12 4.01 7.16 -6.17
C PRO A 12 4.59 8.00 -5.03
N ARG A 13 3.94 7.94 -3.86
CA ARG A 13 4.31 8.73 -2.69
C ARG A 13 4.94 7.86 -1.61
N PRO A 14 5.97 8.34 -0.90
CA PRO A 14 6.53 7.60 0.22
C PRO A 14 5.51 7.54 1.35
N VAL A 15 5.32 6.33 1.89
CA VAL A 15 4.45 6.03 3.04
C VAL A 15 5.13 4.99 3.93
N GLU A 16 4.56 4.73 5.08
CA GLU A 16 4.84 3.53 5.88
C GLU A 16 3.61 2.63 5.90
N VAL A 17 3.81 1.32 5.88
CA VAL A 17 2.75 0.31 5.97
C VAL A 17 2.95 -0.58 7.18
N LEU A 18 1.87 -1.04 7.80
CA LEU A 18 1.94 -1.99 8.90
C LEU A 18 2.20 -3.39 8.35
N HIS A 19 3.33 -4.00 8.72
CA HIS A 19 3.71 -5.36 8.36
C HIS A 19 4.19 -6.09 9.61
N ASP A 20 3.56 -7.22 9.95
CA ASP A 20 3.87 -8.02 11.15
C ASP A 20 3.97 -7.18 12.45
N GLY A 21 3.15 -6.12 12.56
CA GLY A 21 3.11 -5.23 13.73
C GLY A 21 4.14 -4.09 13.70
N GLU A 22 4.97 -4.00 12.68
CA GLU A 22 5.98 -2.95 12.50
C GLU A 22 5.63 -2.04 11.32
N TRP A 23 5.96 -0.75 11.43
CA TRP A 23 5.80 0.19 10.32
C TRP A 23 7.03 0.14 9.43
N VAL A 24 6.85 -0.22 8.15
CA VAL A 24 7.94 -0.38 7.18
C VAL A 24 7.81 0.60 6.02
N PRO A 25 8.93 1.11 5.46
CA PRO A 25 8.89 2.03 4.33
C PRO A 25 8.29 1.41 3.06
N ALA A 26 7.41 2.16 2.41
CA ALA A 26 6.71 1.75 1.21
C ALA A 26 6.47 2.93 0.23
N MET A 27 5.97 2.61 -0.96
CA MET A 27 5.51 3.56 -1.96
C MET A 27 4.04 3.30 -2.28
N GLN A 28 3.18 4.30 -2.15
CA GLN A 28 1.77 4.24 -2.50
C GLN A 28 1.52 4.83 -3.89
N ASP A 29 0.89 4.07 -4.80
CA ASP A 29 0.53 4.54 -6.15
C ASP A 29 -0.95 4.95 -6.29
N GLY A 30 -1.78 4.67 -5.28
CA GLY A 30 -3.15 5.14 -5.25
C GLY A 30 -4.04 4.45 -4.22
N TRP A 31 -5.34 4.49 -4.47
CA TRP A 31 -6.38 3.83 -3.70
C TRP A 31 -7.20 2.91 -4.60
N VAL A 32 -7.59 1.74 -4.09
CA VAL A 32 -8.50 0.80 -4.74
C VAL A 32 -9.70 0.54 -3.83
N ARG A 33 -10.90 0.57 -4.41
CA ARG A 33 -12.14 0.28 -3.69
C ARG A 33 -12.42 -1.22 -3.73
N TRP A 34 -12.47 -1.83 -2.55
CA TRP A 34 -12.75 -3.26 -2.40
C TRP A 34 -14.26 -3.55 -2.45
N PRO A 35 -14.68 -4.82 -2.61
CA PRO A 35 -16.09 -5.20 -2.70
C PRO A 35 -16.93 -4.87 -1.46
N ASP A 36 -16.29 -4.76 -0.29
CA ASP A 36 -16.89 -4.26 0.96
C ASP A 36 -17.31 -2.78 0.88
N GLY A 37 -16.77 -2.04 -0.09
CA GLY A 37 -17.07 -0.64 -0.31
C GLY A 37 -16.01 0.31 0.25
N ASP A 38 -15.01 -0.21 0.96
CA ASP A 38 -13.93 0.56 1.57
C ASP A 38 -12.75 0.77 0.61
N TRP A 39 -11.94 1.78 0.93
CA TRP A 39 -10.75 2.14 0.17
C TRP A 39 -9.50 1.59 0.82
N TYR A 40 -8.70 0.91 0.01
CA TYR A 40 -7.42 0.32 0.39
C TYR A 40 -6.31 1.04 -0.38
N ALA A 41 -5.17 1.26 0.27
CA ALA A 41 -4.01 1.87 -0.37
C ALA A 41 -3.28 0.83 -1.21
N SER A 42 -3.09 1.11 -2.50
CA SER A 42 -2.21 0.33 -3.38
C SER A 42 -0.76 0.69 -3.08
N VAL A 43 0.03 -0.28 -2.62
CA VAL A 43 1.37 -0.06 -2.11
C VAL A 43 2.36 -1.08 -2.67
N SER A 44 3.62 -0.66 -2.76
CA SER A 44 4.75 -1.55 -2.98
C SER A 44 5.87 -1.27 -2.00
N TYR A 45 6.48 -2.34 -1.48
CA TYR A 45 7.57 -2.24 -0.51
C TYR A 45 8.50 -3.44 -0.61
N VAL A 46 9.60 -3.35 0.11
CA VAL A 46 10.64 -4.37 0.13
C VAL A 46 10.93 -4.73 1.57
N LEU A 47 11.08 -6.03 1.83
CA LEU A 47 11.60 -6.54 3.09
C LEU A 47 12.85 -7.37 2.87
N GLU A 48 13.70 -7.39 3.88
CA GLU A 48 14.83 -8.30 3.99
C GLU A 48 14.42 -9.49 4.85
N HIS A 49 14.61 -10.70 4.34
CA HIS A 49 14.38 -11.95 5.07
C HIS A 49 15.67 -12.78 5.09
N ASP A 50 15.74 -13.80 5.94
CA ASP A 50 16.87 -14.73 5.99
C ASP A 50 17.15 -15.44 4.65
N TRP A 51 16.12 -15.60 3.82
CA TRP A 51 16.21 -16.21 2.48
C TRP A 51 16.42 -15.19 1.36
N GLY A 52 16.50 -13.90 1.67
CA GLY A 52 16.80 -12.82 0.73
C GLY A 52 15.77 -11.69 0.73
N ARG A 53 15.91 -10.81 -0.27
CA ARG A 53 15.10 -9.59 -0.42
C ARG A 53 13.79 -9.89 -1.16
N GLY A 54 12.65 -9.67 -0.51
CA GLY A 54 11.31 -9.83 -1.08
C GLY A 54 10.70 -8.50 -1.53
N ARG A 55 10.08 -8.44 -2.72
CA ARG A 55 9.28 -7.30 -3.17
C ARG A 55 7.79 -7.64 -3.06
N TYR A 56 7.06 -6.77 -2.38
CA TYR A 56 5.62 -6.88 -2.16
C TYR A 56 4.90 -5.81 -2.96
N VAL A 57 3.79 -6.19 -3.59
CA VAL A 57 2.82 -5.29 -4.23
C VAL A 57 1.45 -5.75 -3.78
N THR A 58 0.75 -4.92 -3.02
CA THR A 58 -0.50 -5.31 -2.35
C THR A 58 -1.40 -4.10 -2.10
N SER A 59 -2.60 -4.35 -1.56
CA SER A 59 -3.49 -3.31 -1.06
C SER A 59 -3.70 -3.49 0.43
N VAL A 60 -3.52 -2.42 1.22
CA VAL A 60 -3.69 -2.43 2.68
C VAL A 60 -4.84 -1.52 3.12
N PRO A 61 -5.54 -1.82 4.23
CA PRO A 61 -6.52 -0.92 4.84
C PRO A 61 -5.96 0.48 5.07
N ALA A 62 -6.83 1.48 5.08
CA ALA A 62 -6.43 2.88 5.28
C ALA A 62 -5.76 3.13 6.65
N ASP A 63 -6.08 2.34 7.67
CA ASP A 63 -5.49 2.37 9.00
C ASP A 63 -4.14 1.64 9.11
N GLU A 64 -3.77 0.85 8.09
CA GLU A 64 -2.47 0.16 7.97
C GLU A 64 -1.48 0.88 7.05
N VAL A 65 -1.77 2.15 6.69
CA VAL A 65 -0.88 3.01 5.91
C VAL A 65 -0.82 4.42 6.53
N ARG A 66 0.36 5.04 6.54
CA ARG A 66 0.52 6.43 6.98
C ARG A 66 1.58 7.18 6.17
N PRO A 67 1.48 8.52 6.03
CA PRO A 67 2.55 9.32 5.45
C PRO A 67 3.86 9.16 6.23
N VAL A 68 5.00 9.27 5.54
CA VAL A 68 6.30 9.39 6.21
C VAL A 68 6.32 10.69 7.05
N GLY A 69 6.82 10.59 8.28
CA GLY A 69 6.95 11.71 9.22
C GLY A 69 8.09 12.68 8.92
#